data_AF-A0A8C5Z1C4-F1
#
_entry.id   AF-A0A8C5Z1C4-F1
#
_cell.length_a   1.000
_cell.length_b   1.000
_cell.length_c   1.000
_cell.angle_alpha   90.00
_cell.angle_beta   90.00
_cell.angle_gamma   90.00
#
_symmetry.space_group_name_H-M   'P 1'
#
loop_
_entity.id
_entity.type
_entity.pdbx_description
1 polymer ?
#
loop_
_entity_poly.entity_id
_entity_poly.type
_entity_poly.pdbx_seq_one_letter_code
_entity_poly.pdbx_strand_id
1 'polypeptide(L)'
;MSPAFRAMDVEPRTKGVLLEPFVHQVGGHSCVLRFNETTLCKPLVPREHQFYETLPAEMRRFTPQYKGKCGPLKSPPWLLCTSWGLPQKCHLSSTHSPAASKRAGSKD
;
A
#
# COMPACT_ATOMS: atom_id res chain seq x y z
N MET A 1 -38.91 -5.74 -37.28
CA MET A 1 -38.78 -5.81 -35.81
C MET A 1 -37.36 -6.25 -35.51
N SER A 2 -36.50 -5.35 -35.04
CA SER A 2 -35.11 -5.70 -34.66
C SER A 2 -35.05 -6.00 -33.16
N PRO A 3 -34.39 -7.08 -32.71
CA PRO A 3 -34.12 -7.28 -31.30
C PRO A 3 -32.86 -6.50 -30.93
N ALA A 4 -33.00 -5.50 -30.05
CA ALA A 4 -31.87 -4.85 -29.42
C ALA A 4 -31.19 -5.84 -28.46
N PHE A 5 -30.12 -6.49 -28.94
CA PHE A 5 -29.19 -7.19 -28.08
C PHE A 5 -28.54 -6.14 -27.18
N ARG A 6 -28.91 -6.14 -25.90
CA ARG A 6 -28.35 -5.19 -24.92
C ARG A 6 -26.85 -5.45 -24.84
N ALA A 7 -26.07 -4.52 -25.36
CA ALA A 7 -24.64 -4.47 -25.10
C ALA A 7 -24.46 -4.39 -23.58
N MET A 8 -23.97 -5.48 -22.98
CA MET A 8 -23.40 -5.42 -21.64
C MET A 8 -22.17 -4.52 -21.79
N ASP A 9 -22.23 -3.34 -21.18
CA ASP A 9 -21.09 -2.44 -21.06
C ASP A 9 -20.05 -3.16 -20.19
N VAL A 10 -19.14 -3.88 -20.85
CA VAL A 10 -17.95 -4.41 -20.19
C VAL A 10 -17.01 -3.23 -20.04
N GLU A 11 -17.12 -2.53 -18.91
CA GLU A 11 -16.19 -1.44 -18.57
C GLU A 11 -14.76 -1.94 -18.81
N PRO A 12 -13.95 -1.24 -19.62
CA PRO A 12 -12.61 -1.69 -19.95
C PRO A 12 -11.80 -1.83 -18.67
N ARG A 13 -11.39 -3.06 -18.35
CA ARG A 13 -10.49 -3.40 -17.21
C ARG A 13 -9.06 -2.88 -17.41
N THR A 14 -8.89 -1.75 -18.09
CA THR A 14 -7.62 -1.21 -18.64
C THR A 14 -7.39 0.24 -18.26
N LYS A 15 -8.09 0.79 -17.26
CA LYS A 15 -7.67 2.04 -16.62
C LYS A 15 -6.52 1.72 -15.66
N GLY A 16 -5.28 1.96 -16.10
CA GLY A 16 -4.11 1.82 -15.24
C GLY A 16 -4.21 2.75 -14.03
N VAL A 17 -3.75 2.29 -12.87
CA VAL A 17 -3.69 3.11 -11.64
C VAL A 17 -2.31 3.75 -11.56
N LEU A 18 -2.27 5.07 -11.43
CA LEU A 18 -1.03 5.79 -11.12
C LEU A 18 -0.67 5.54 -9.66
N LEU A 19 0.57 5.10 -9.45
CA LEU A 19 1.13 4.89 -8.13
C LEU A 19 1.95 6.12 -7.73
N GLU A 20 1.82 6.55 -6.48
CA GLU A 20 2.54 7.71 -5.98
C GLU A 20 3.66 7.28 -5.02
N PRO A 21 4.79 7.99 -4.95
CA PRO A 21 5.82 7.71 -3.95
C PRO A 21 5.26 7.83 -2.52
N PHE A 22 5.56 6.86 -1.66
CA PHE A 22 5.22 6.95 -0.24
C PHE A 22 6.32 7.72 0.51
N VAL A 23 6.08 9.02 0.73
CA VAL A 23 7.07 9.95 1.31
C VAL A 23 7.46 9.68 2.76
N HIS A 24 6.68 8.87 3.47
CA HIS A 24 6.98 8.49 4.87
C HIS A 24 7.88 7.25 4.95
N GLN A 25 8.54 6.86 3.85
CA GLN A 25 9.56 5.82 3.88
C GLN A 25 10.74 6.28 4.75
N VAL A 26 10.98 5.54 5.83
CA VAL A 26 12.04 5.85 6.81
C VAL A 26 13.34 5.06 6.60
N GLY A 27 13.45 4.24 5.54
CA GLY A 27 14.66 3.48 5.23
C GLY A 27 14.50 2.47 4.08
N GLY A 28 15.57 1.73 3.75
CA GLY A 28 15.62 0.71 2.70
C GLY A 28 15.91 1.24 1.29
N HIS A 29 16.36 0.35 0.39
CA HIS A 29 16.70 0.69 -1.00
C HIS A 29 15.54 0.54 -2.00
N SER A 30 14.51 -0.21 -1.64
CA SER A 30 13.33 -0.41 -2.48
C SER A 30 12.38 0.77 -2.34
N CYS A 31 11.86 1.26 -3.45
CA CYS A 31 10.78 2.26 -3.44
C CYS A 31 9.50 1.64 -2.86
N VAL A 32 8.82 2.39 -2.00
CA VAL A 32 7.46 2.09 -1.56
C VAL A 32 6.52 3.05 -2.28
N LEU A 33 5.49 2.48 -2.91
CA LEU A 33 4.54 3.16 -3.75
C LEU A 33 3.15 3.06 -3.13
N ARG A 34 2.36 4.13 -3.17
CA ARG A 34 0.99 4.18 -2.65
C ARG A 34 0.01 3.84 -3.78
N PHE A 35 -0.80 2.80 -3.58
CA PHE A 35 -1.89 2.43 -4.48
C PHE A 35 -3.21 3.08 -4.08
N ASN A 36 -3.46 3.17 -2.77
CA ASN A 36 -4.53 3.97 -2.17
C ASN A 36 -4.15 4.32 -0.73
N GLU A 37 -5.05 4.97 0.01
CA GLU A 37 -4.80 5.43 1.39
C GLU A 37 -4.35 4.32 2.36
N THR A 38 -4.79 3.09 2.14
CA THR A 38 -4.52 1.96 3.04
C THR A 38 -3.57 0.92 2.46
N THR A 39 -3.22 1.02 1.17
CA THR A 39 -2.50 -0.02 0.45
C THR A 39 -1.24 0.54 -0.16
N LEU A 40 -0.12 -0.07 0.22
CA LEU A 40 1.20 0.21 -0.32
C LEU A 40 1.66 -0.97 -1.19
N CYS A 41 2.40 -0.63 -2.22
CA CYS A 41 3.04 -1.50 -3.17
C CYS A 41 4.55 -1.36 -3.02
N LYS A 42 5.28 -2.44 -3.21
CA LYS A 42 6.75 -2.40 -3.30
C LYS A 42 7.24 -3.43 -4.30
N PRO A 43 8.47 -3.30 -4.85
CA PRO A 43 9.05 -4.33 -5.70
C PRO A 43 8.88 -5.72 -5.11
N LEU A 44 8.39 -6.65 -5.92
CA LEU A 44 8.19 -8.02 -5.50
C LEU A 44 9.53 -8.69 -5.23
N VAL A 45 9.76 -9.04 -3.97
CA VAL A 45 10.89 -9.86 -3.54
C VAL A 45 10.38 -11.29 -3.35
N PRO A 46 10.90 -12.30 -4.08
CA PRO A 46 10.39 -13.68 -4.03
C PRO A 46 10.34 -14.27 -2.61
N ARG A 47 11.37 -14.01 -1.80
CA ARG A 47 11.43 -14.47 -0.40
C ARG A 47 10.30 -13.89 0.44
N GLU A 48 10.00 -12.61 0.25
CA GLU A 48 8.91 -11.96 0.98
C GLU A 48 7.54 -12.44 0.50
N HIS A 49 7.39 -12.66 -0.81
CA HIS A 49 6.18 -13.23 -1.36
C HIS A 49 5.87 -14.59 -0.72
N GLN A 50 6.87 -15.47 -0.66
CA GLN A 50 6.75 -16.78 -0.02
C GLN A 50 6.38 -16.65 1.45
N PHE A 51 6.97 -15.70 2.18
CA PHE A 51 6.62 -15.43 3.58
C PHE A 51 5.12 -15.12 3.75
N TYR A 52 4.53 -14.29 2.89
CA TYR A 52 3.10 -14.01 2.97
C TYR A 52 2.22 -15.19 2.51
N GLU A 53 2.67 -16.00 1.55
CA GLU A 53 1.96 -17.22 1.12
C GLU A 53 1.90 -18.29 2.21
N THR A 54 2.96 -18.41 3.02
CA THR A 54 3.06 -19.41 4.08
C THR A 54 2.72 -18.87 5.47
N LEU A 55 2.27 -17.61 5.56
CA LEU A 55 2.01 -16.93 6.84
C LEU A 55 0.88 -17.61 7.63
N PRO A 56 1.15 -18.09 8.87
CA PRO A 56 0.12 -18.67 9.74
C PRO A 56 -1.02 -17.68 10.02
N ALA A 57 -2.24 -18.19 10.16
CA ALA A 57 -3.44 -17.36 10.33
C ALA A 57 -3.37 -16.47 11.58
N GLU A 58 -2.77 -16.97 12.65
CA GLU A 58 -2.58 -16.32 13.95
C GLU A 58 -1.66 -15.09 13.84
N MET A 59 -0.74 -15.09 12.87
CA MET A 59 0.23 -14.02 12.64
C MET A 59 -0.33 -12.90 11.77
N ARG A 60 -1.38 -13.15 10.98
CA ARG A 60 -1.93 -12.19 10.01
C ARG A 60 -2.36 -10.87 10.63
N ARG A 61 -2.82 -10.89 11.89
CA ARG A 61 -3.21 -9.67 12.63
C ARG A 61 -2.05 -8.78 13.04
N PHE A 62 -0.82 -9.32 13.03
CA PHE A 62 0.40 -8.61 13.43
C PHE A 62 1.28 -8.22 12.24
N THR A 63 0.89 -8.63 11.03
CA THR A 63 1.58 -8.31 9.79
C THR A 63 0.70 -7.42 8.91
N PRO A 64 1.27 -6.65 7.97
CA PRO A 64 0.50 -6.08 6.90
C PRO A 64 -0.33 -7.15 6.17
N GLN A 65 -1.60 -6.86 5.89
CA GLN A 65 -2.47 -7.74 5.15
C GLN A 65 -2.01 -7.79 3.69
N TYR A 66 -1.65 -8.98 3.23
CA TYR A 66 -1.27 -9.23 1.85
C TYR A 66 -2.51 -9.20 0.93
N LYS A 67 -2.49 -8.34 -0.09
CA LYS A 67 -3.57 -8.18 -1.08
C LYS A 67 -3.25 -8.81 -2.44
N GLY A 68 -2.07 -9.42 -2.59
CA GLY A 68 -1.64 -10.04 -3.83
C GLY A 68 -0.52 -9.27 -4.56
N LYS A 69 -0.26 -9.68 -5.80
CA LYS A 69 0.69 -9.02 -6.70
C LYS A 69 -0.07 -8.05 -7.61
N CYS A 70 0.57 -6.94 -7.94
CA CYS A 70 0.02 -5.91 -8.82
C CYS A 70 1.11 -5.50 -9.83
N GLY A 71 0.75 -5.22 -11.09
CA GLY A 71 1.70 -4.87 -12.14
C GLY A 71 1.26 -5.35 -13.52
N PRO A 72 2.11 -5.17 -14.55
CA PRO A 72 1.80 -5.62 -15.89
C PRO A 72 1.59 -7.15 -15.90
N LEU A 73 0.48 -7.61 -16.49
CA LEU A 73 0.17 -9.04 -16.61
C LEU A 73 1.25 -9.84 -17.36
N LYS A 74 2.01 -9.17 -18.23
CA LYS A 74 2.92 -9.81 -19.20
C LYS A 74 4.41 -9.57 -18.92
N SER A 75 4.78 -8.70 -17.98
CA SER A 75 6.19 -8.39 -17.75
C SER A 75 6.48 -7.88 -16.32
N PRO A 76 7.63 -8.26 -15.73
CA PRO A 76 8.13 -7.61 -14.53
C PRO A 76 8.48 -6.13 -14.78
N PRO A 77 8.60 -5.31 -13.73
CA PRO A 77 8.52 -5.69 -12.32
C PRO A 77 7.08 -5.80 -11.79
N TRP A 78 6.79 -6.90 -11.10
CA TRP A 78 5.59 -7.01 -10.27
C TRP A 78 5.83 -6.31 -8.92
N LEU A 79 4.75 -5.85 -8.32
CA LEU A 79 4.73 -5.24 -7.01
C LEU A 79 3.96 -6.13 -6.03
N LEU A 80 4.44 -6.18 -4.80
CA LEU A 80 3.77 -6.79 -3.67
C LEU A 80 2.84 -5.75 -3.03
N CYS A 81 1.53 -5.98 -3.08
CA CYS A 81 0.51 -5.10 -2.54
C CYS A 81 0.16 -5.53 -1.09
N THR A 82 0.37 -4.66 -0.11
CA THR A 82 0.04 -4.89 1.31
C THR A 82 -0.67 -3.70 1.93
N SER A 83 -1.59 -3.94 2.86
CA SER A 83 -2.22 -2.89 3.66
C SER A 83 -1.93 -3.12 5.12
N TRP A 84 -1.50 -2.09 5.85
CA TRP A 84 -1.53 -2.16 7.30
C TRP A 84 -3.00 -2.26 7.70
N GLY A 85 -3.44 -3.45 8.12
CA GLY A 85 -4.66 -3.53 8.90
C GLY A 85 -4.34 -2.74 10.15
N LEU A 86 -4.97 -1.57 10.36
CA LEU A 86 -4.79 -0.85 11.62
C LEU A 86 -5.05 -1.88 12.73
N PRO A 87 -4.07 -2.25 13.56
CA PRO A 87 -4.42 -2.80 14.84
C PRO A 87 -5.23 -1.69 15.50
N GLN A 88 -6.46 -2.01 15.88
CA GLN A 88 -7.39 -1.10 16.54
C GLN A 88 -6.58 -0.36 17.59
N LYS A 89 -6.47 0.97 17.42
CA LYS A 89 -5.65 1.91 18.20
C LYS A 89 -4.87 1.19 19.30
N CYS A 90 -3.60 0.88 19.06
CA CYS A 90 -2.67 0.75 20.16
C CYS A 90 -2.94 1.99 21.03
N HIS A 91 -3.51 1.84 22.21
CA HIS A 91 -3.66 2.94 23.14
C HIS A 91 -2.24 3.31 23.53
N LEU A 92 -1.62 4.16 22.70
CA LEU A 92 -0.43 4.86 23.05
C LEU A 92 -0.92 5.86 24.08
N SER A 93 -0.91 5.44 25.34
CA SER A 93 -1.11 6.31 26.48
C SER A 93 -0.19 7.50 26.27
N SER A 94 -0.81 8.65 26.01
CA SER A 94 -0.14 9.93 25.89
C SER A 94 0.47 10.25 27.25
N THR A 95 1.72 9.84 27.45
CA THR A 95 2.57 10.42 28.49
C THR A 95 3.60 11.28 27.79
N HIS A 96 3.23 12.56 27.64
CA HIS A 96 4.08 13.74 27.49
C HIS A 96 5.34 13.60 26.62
N SER A 97 5.25 14.03 25.35
CA SER A 97 6.41 14.58 24.63
C SER A 97 6.49 16.09 24.85
N PRO A 98 7.66 16.67 25.17
CA PRO A 98 7.80 18.11 25.34
C PRO A 98 7.72 18.82 23.97
N ALA A 99 7.06 19.97 23.95
CA ALA A 99 6.89 20.80 22.77
C ALA A 99 8.24 21.28 22.22
N ALA A 100 8.53 20.96 20.95
CA ALA A 100 9.65 21.54 20.22
C ALA A 100 9.35 23.02 19.92
N SER A 101 9.97 23.92 20.69
CA SER A 101 9.94 25.37 20.48
C SER A 101 10.73 25.72 19.21
N LYS A 102 10.04 26.12 18.14
CA LYS A 102 10.67 26.74 16.96
C LYS A 102 10.90 28.21 17.27
N ARG A 103 12.17 28.57 17.49
CA ARG A 103 12.61 29.97 17.61
C ARG A 103 12.67 30.57 16.19
N ALA A 104 11.76 31.49 15.88
CA ALA A 104 11.78 32.27 14.65
C ALA A 104 12.91 33.31 14.75
N GLY A 105 13.91 33.23 13.88
CA GLY A 105 14.91 34.29 13.69
C GLY A 105 14.39 35.28 12.65
N SER A 106 13.97 36.45 13.12
CA SER A 106 13.62 37.61 12.30
C SER A 106 14.84 38.14 11.56
N LYS A 107 14.60 38.60 10.34
CA LYS A 107 15.53 39.29 9.45
C LYS A 107 15.44 40.77 9.76
N ASP A 108 16.57 41.40 10.09
CA ASP A 108 16.91 42.81 9.86
C ASP A 108 18.45 42.96 9.90
#